data_AF-A0A9X8RBX7-F1
#
_entry.id   AF-A0A9X8RBX7-F1
#
_cell.length_a   1.000
_cell.length_b   1.000
_cell.length_c   1.000
_cell.angle_alpha   90.00
_cell.angle_beta   90.00
_cell.angle_gamma   90.00
#
_symmetry.space_group_name_H-M   'P 1'
#
loop_
_entity.id
_entity.type
_entity.pdbx_description
1 polymer ?
#
loop_
_entity_poly.entity_id
_entity_poly.type
_entity_poly.pdbx_seq_one_letter_code
_entity_poly.pdbx_strand_id
1 'polypeptide(L)'
;MKYVKATAVLPEKLIVEIQKYVQGETIYIPKPEKAHHKWGTRSGSRELIDDRNASIKYAFKDGHTIHQLAEEYFLSAETIKKIVYSK
;
A
#
# COMPACT_ATOMS: atom_id res chain seq x y z
N MET A 1 9.14 5.41 14.06
CA MET A 1 8.07 5.29 15.07
C MET A 1 8.59 5.91 16.35
N LYS A 2 7.81 6.74 17.05
CA LYS A 2 8.25 7.31 18.33
C LYS A 2 8.18 6.19 19.38
N TYR A 3 9.25 6.03 20.16
CA TYR A 3 9.24 5.12 21.30
C TYR A 3 8.17 5.56 22.30
N VAL A 4 7.37 4.61 22.77
CA VAL A 4 6.33 4.83 23.78
C VAL A 4 6.50 3.79 24.87
N LYS A 5 6.57 4.24 26.13
CA LYS A 5 6.65 3.34 27.29
C LYS A 5 5.31 2.60 27.45
N ALA A 6 5.35 1.28 27.54
CA ALA A 6 4.15 0.45 27.70
C ALA A 6 3.34 0.85 28.94
N THR A 7 4.01 1.17 30.06
CA THR A 7 3.39 1.65 31.30
C THR A 7 2.68 2.99 31.18
N ALA A 8 2.96 3.77 30.13
CA ALA A 8 2.30 5.05 29.89
C ALA A 8 1.01 4.91 29.07
N VAL A 9 0.76 3.77 28.42
CA VAL A 9 -0.36 3.61 27.46
C VAL A 9 -1.19 2.35 27.66
N LEU A 10 -0.65 1.32 28.30
CA LEU A 10 -1.35 0.05 28.55
C LEU A 10 -1.83 -0.04 30.00
N PRO A 11 -3.00 -0.66 30.26
CA PRO A 11 -3.44 -0.98 31.62
C PRO A 11 -2.49 -1.96 32.31
N GLU A 12 -2.31 -1.80 33.61
CA GLU A 12 -1.42 -2.65 34.44
C GLU A 12 -1.73 -4.15 34.28
N LYS A 13 -3.01 -4.54 34.30
CA LYS A 13 -3.43 -5.94 34.11
C LYS A 13 -2.95 -6.53 32.79
N LEU A 14 -2.93 -5.74 31.72
CA LEU A 14 -2.45 -6.17 30.40
C LEU A 14 -0.93 -6.29 30.38
N ILE A 15 -0.22 -5.40 31.07
CA ILE A 15 1.25 -5.48 31.20
C ILE A 15 1.64 -6.76 31.92
N VAL A 16 0.98 -7.08 33.04
CA VAL A 16 1.19 -8.33 33.78
C VAL A 16 0.94 -9.55 32.89
N GLU A 17 -0.08 -9.51 32.04
CA GLU A 17 -0.35 -10.61 31.10
C GLU A 17 0.75 -10.75 30.04
N ILE A 18 1.18 -9.65 29.42
CA ILE A 18 2.26 -9.65 28.41
C ILE A 18 3.57 -10.19 29.01
N GLN A 19 3.88 -9.81 30.26
CA GLN A 19 5.09 -10.25 30.96
C GLN A 19 5.15 -11.77 31.17
N LYS A 20 4.03 -12.50 31.11
CA LYS A 20 4.05 -13.97 31.12
C LYS A 20 4.68 -14.57 29.86
N TYR A 21 4.68 -13.83 28.75
CA TYR A 21 5.15 -14.29 27.46
C TYR A 21 6.48 -13.66 27.05
N VAL A 22 6.72 -12.40 27.42
CA VAL A 22 7.90 -11.64 26.98
C VAL A 22 8.23 -10.51 27.95
N GLN A 23 9.52 -10.33 28.27
CA GLN A 23 10.00 -9.34 29.23
C GLN A 23 11.29 -8.69 28.71
N GLY A 24 11.44 -7.37 28.88
CA GLY A 24 12.65 -6.64 28.48
C GLY A 24 12.82 -6.41 26.97
N GLU A 25 11.88 -6.85 26.15
CA GLU A 25 11.94 -6.76 24.69
C GLU A 25 10.94 -5.76 24.11
N THR A 26 11.20 -5.32 22.87
CA THR A 26 10.31 -4.43 22.12
C THR A 26 9.40 -5.26 21.21
N ILE A 27 8.08 -5.14 21.41
CA ILE A 27 7.06 -5.85 20.63
C ILE A 27 6.39 -4.88 19.66
N TYR A 28 6.23 -5.30 18.40
CA TYR A 28 5.41 -4.58 17.44
C TYR A 28 3.94 -4.97 17.59
N ILE A 29 3.07 -3.97 17.84
CA ILE A 29 1.62 -4.14 17.81
C ILE A 29 1.14 -3.68 16.42
N PRO A 30 0.65 -4.59 15.55
CA PRO A 30 0.14 -4.21 14.25
C PRO A 30 -1.07 -3.29 14.40
N LYS A 31 -1.25 -2.40 13.41
CA LYS A 31 -2.48 -1.60 13.33
C LYS A 31 -3.68 -2.53 13.11
N PRO A 32 -4.86 -2.21 13.68
CA PRO A 32 -6.09 -2.89 13.32
C PRO A 32 -6.31 -2.82 11.81
N GLU A 33 -6.80 -3.89 11.20
CA GLU A 33 -6.86 -3.99 9.73
C GLU A 33 -7.62 -2.85 9.05
N LYS A 34 -8.65 -2.33 9.73
CA LYS A 34 -9.48 -1.21 9.27
C LYS A 34 -8.72 0.14 9.24
N ALA A 35 -7.56 0.23 9.88
CA ALA A 35 -6.67 1.39 9.89
C ALA A 35 -5.49 1.23 8.92
N HIS A 36 -5.42 0.14 8.15
CA HIS A 36 -4.53 0.08 7.00
C HIS A 36 -5.08 0.97 5.91
N HIS A 37 -4.47 2.15 5.76
CA HIS A 37 -4.61 2.90 4.53
C HIS A 37 -4.17 2.01 3.36
N LYS A 38 -5.01 1.93 2.31
CA LYS A 38 -4.61 1.26 1.06
C LYS A 38 -3.27 1.84 0.60
N TRP A 39 -2.36 0.98 0.17
CA TRP A 39 -1.02 1.39 -0.24
C TRP A 39 -1.05 2.55 -1.24
N GLY A 40 -0.23 3.58 -1.01
CA GLY A 40 -0.12 4.78 -1.85
C GLY A 40 -1.15 5.89 -1.61
N THR A 41 -2.16 5.69 -0.75
CA THR A 41 -3.18 6.74 -0.48
C THR A 41 -2.68 7.89 0.39
N ARG A 42 -1.65 7.67 1.22
CA ARG A 42 -1.10 8.74 2.08
C ARG A 42 -0.05 9.62 1.39
N SER A 43 0.46 9.20 0.22
CA SER A 43 1.52 9.89 -0.52
C SER A 43 1.05 10.47 -1.85
N GLY A 44 -0.24 10.36 -2.19
CA GLY A 44 -0.79 10.76 -3.51
C GLY A 44 -0.35 9.85 -4.67
N SER A 45 0.61 8.96 -4.45
CA SER A 45 1.14 8.06 -5.48
C SER A 45 0.07 7.13 -6.05
N ARG A 46 -0.97 6.81 -5.27
CA ARG A 46 -2.07 5.97 -5.77
C ARG A 46 -2.92 6.71 -6.81
N GLU A 47 -3.23 7.98 -6.58
CA GLU A 47 -4.01 8.81 -7.51
C GLU A 47 -3.27 8.96 -8.84
N LEU A 48 -1.97 9.31 -8.79
CA LEU A 48 -1.14 9.41 -10.00
C LEU A 48 -1.10 8.10 -10.82
N ILE A 49 -1.03 6.95 -10.15
CA ILE A 49 -1.06 5.65 -10.82
C ILE A 49 -2.42 5.37 -11.44
N ASP A 50 -3.51 5.71 -10.74
CA ASP A 50 -4.87 5.48 -11.21
C ASP A 50 -5.18 6.39 -12.42
N ASP A 51 -4.78 7.66 -12.41
CA ASP A 51 -4.93 8.61 -13.52
C ASP A 51 -4.12 8.18 -14.76
N ARG A 52 -2.87 7.77 -14.55
CA ARG A 52 -2.04 7.20 -15.63
C ARG A 52 -2.70 5.96 -16.23
N ASN A 53 -3.20 5.05 -15.40
CA ASN A 53 -3.83 3.82 -15.88
C ASN A 53 -5.13 4.11 -16.63
N ALA A 54 -5.90 5.13 -16.22
CA ALA A 54 -7.08 5.59 -16.94
C ALA A 54 -6.71 6.13 -18.34
N SER A 55 -5.64 6.93 -18.42
CA SER A 55 -5.11 7.47 -19.68
C SER A 55 -4.65 6.35 -20.64
N ILE A 56 -3.91 5.37 -20.12
CA ILE A 56 -3.50 4.17 -20.89
C ILE A 56 -4.72 3.39 -21.41
N LYS A 57 -5.75 3.19 -20.57
CA LYS A 57 -7.00 2.51 -20.98
C LYS A 57 -7.73 3.29 -22.07
N TYR A 58 -7.76 4.62 -21.99
CA TYR A 58 -8.38 5.47 -23.00
C TYR A 58 -7.64 5.39 -24.34
N ALA A 59 -6.31 5.59 -24.34
CA ALA A 59 -5.50 5.53 -25.56
C ALA A 59 -5.55 4.15 -26.24
N PHE A 60 -5.60 3.06 -25.45
CA PHE A 60 -5.80 1.72 -26.00
C PHE A 60 -7.16 1.55 -26.70
N LYS A 61 -8.23 2.11 -26.12
CA LYS A 61 -9.57 2.12 -26.76
C LYS A 61 -9.60 2.97 -28.03
N ASP A 62 -8.76 4.00 -28.09
CA ASP A 62 -8.56 4.86 -29.26
C ASP A 62 -7.69 4.21 -30.36
N GLY A 63 -7.24 2.96 -30.16
CA GLY A 63 -6.52 2.18 -31.17
C GLY A 63 -5.01 2.13 -31.00
N HIS A 64 -4.45 2.72 -29.94
CA HIS A 64 -3.01 2.58 -29.65
C HIS A 64 -2.67 1.13 -29.32
N THR A 65 -1.57 0.65 -29.88
CA THR A 65 -1.09 -0.71 -29.61
C THR A 65 -0.42 -0.81 -28.24
N ILE A 66 -0.35 -2.03 -27.72
CA ILE A 66 0.33 -2.33 -26.44
C ILE A 66 1.80 -1.90 -26.48
N HIS A 67 2.47 -2.05 -27.63
CA HIS A 67 3.87 -1.67 -27.78
C HIS A 67 4.08 -0.16 -27.76
N GLN A 68 3.21 0.61 -28.44
CA GLN A 68 3.27 2.08 -28.39
C GLN A 68 3.08 2.61 -26.97
N LEU A 69 2.10 2.07 -26.24
CA LEU A 69 1.84 2.45 -24.85
C LEU A 69 2.97 2.02 -23.91
N ALA A 70 3.65 0.90 -24.19
CA ALA A 70 4.80 0.46 -23.42
C ALA A 70 5.96 1.44 -23.53
N GLU A 71 6.23 1.93 -24.75
CA GLU A 71 7.27 2.93 -25.01
C GLU A 71 6.91 4.30 -24.41
N GLU A 72 5.68 4.79 -24.63
CA GLU A 72 5.22 6.10 -24.18
C GLU A 72 5.26 6.24 -22.65
N TYR A 73 4.83 5.19 -21.93
CA TYR A 73 4.75 5.21 -20.48
C TYR A 73 5.97 4.58 -19.79
N PHE A 74 6.99 4.15 -20.56
CA PHE A 74 8.17 3.44 -20.06
C PHE A 74 7.82 2.22 -19.19
N LEU A 75 6.84 1.44 -19.63
CA LEU A 75 6.35 0.24 -18.95
C LEU A 75 6.60 -1.00 -19.80
N SER A 76 6.71 -2.16 -19.16
CA SER A 76 6.74 -3.41 -19.92
C SER A 76 5.40 -3.63 -20.64
N ALA A 77 5.43 -4.30 -21.80
CA ALA A 77 4.21 -4.71 -22.52
C ALA A 77 3.27 -5.55 -21.63
N GLU A 78 3.83 -6.35 -20.72
CA GLU A 78 3.06 -7.14 -19.75
C GLU A 78 2.33 -6.26 -18.73
N THR A 79 2.97 -5.18 -18.27
CA THR A 79 2.33 -4.18 -17.40
C THR A 79 1.20 -3.47 -18.13
N ILE A 80 1.41 -3.06 -19.39
CA ILE A 80 0.36 -2.45 -20.21
C ILE A 80 -0.81 -3.41 -20.40
N LYS A 81 -0.56 -4.68 -20.75
CA LYS A 81 -1.59 -5.73 -20.85
C LYS A 81 -2.42 -5.81 -19.57
N LYS A 82 -1.76 -5.89 -18.40
CA LYS A 82 -2.45 -5.93 -17.11
C LYS A 82 -3.31 -4.69 -16.89
N ILE A 83 -2.83 -3.51 -17.27
CA ILE A 83 -3.61 -2.27 -17.13
C ILE A 83 -4.84 -2.31 -18.05
N VAL A 84 -4.68 -2.56 -19.35
CA VAL A 84 -5.78 -2.45 -20.32
C VAL A 84 -6.81 -3.58 -20.23
N TYR A 85 -6.40 -4.78 -19.78
CA TYR A 85 -7.29 -5.93 -19.61
C TYR A 85 -7.81 -6.12 -18.18
N SER A 86 -7.32 -5.35 -17.19
CA SER A 86 -7.91 -5.35 -15.85
C SER A 86 -9.30 -4.71 -15.85
N LYS A 87 -10.27 -5.40 -15.22
CA LYS A 87 -11.61 -4.86 -14.96
C LYS A 87 -11.54 -3.58 -14.13
#